data_AF-A0A953QRL2-F1
#
_entry.id   AF-A0A953QRL2-F1
#
_cell.length_a   1.000
_cell.length_b   1.000
_cell.length_c   1.000
_cell.angle_alpha   90.00
_cell.angle_beta   90.00
_cell.angle_gamma   90.00
#
_symmetry.space_group_name_H-M   'P 1'
#
loop_
_entity.id
_entity.type
_entity.pdbx_description
1 polymer ?
#
loop_
_entity_poly.entity_id
_entity_poly.type
_entity_poly.pdbx_seq_one_letter_code
_entity_poly.pdbx_strand_id
1 'polypeptide(L)'
;MSRSSTLLVLAIALWAGASAYAQDERRVLAKKPVDATNSVMLVETRPAQITAGAQIEIGVFVVAEKDDQVRQVLDRLPLGATAGYPTLELIGANSAYLHFYSDYGMYQGSIKYSYDLAGGQPAVKIPYSMVALTDSWKVNGELYYAASFGRENHAIIAITPREGDANPSYKILEGEGRKPAPSEEDAVSVVNTTPPGQPHQPSGISIREGGIKKFYPVPVPSMAQHREAVPEKQAPGEIENDIGPYVQVGGKIWFANTFYDSEGVSGVGAIGAFDIAARQYDMRYLAEIAPWSGSAMLADGDDLWVGLMRRPEGANYGAGLLRYDTRTGAVSTVAIADLIHTIDRVGNALYCGTSHGLYVVRGGKVTQFRFEPDESGRLVMVARAIR
;
A
#
# COMPACT_ATOMS: atom_id res chain seq x y z
N MET A 1 -10.52 41.01 4.68
CA MET A 1 -11.99 41.02 4.81
C MET A 1 -12.61 41.13 3.42
N SER A 2 -13.39 40.10 3.08
CA SER A 2 -14.52 40.07 2.14
C SER A 2 -14.32 40.55 0.68
N ARG A 3 -14.21 39.57 -0.24
CA ARG A 3 -14.95 39.45 -1.52
C ARG A 3 -14.41 38.27 -2.34
N SER A 4 -14.71 37.04 -1.93
CA SER A 4 -14.56 35.84 -2.80
C SER A 4 -15.63 34.78 -2.55
N SER A 5 -16.67 35.10 -1.77
CA SER A 5 -17.65 34.11 -1.29
C SER A 5 -18.99 34.13 -2.04
N THR A 6 -19.15 34.97 -3.08
CA THR A 6 -20.48 35.25 -3.65
C THR A 6 -20.72 34.65 -5.05
N LEU A 7 -19.69 34.11 -5.72
CA LEU A 7 -19.84 33.55 -7.08
C LEU A 7 -19.91 32.01 -7.14
N LEU A 8 -19.51 31.30 -6.07
CA LEU A 8 -19.76 29.86 -5.93
C LEU A 8 -21.27 29.52 -5.86
N VAL A 9 -22.11 30.53 -5.59
CA VAL A 9 -23.55 30.36 -5.33
C VAL A 9 -24.34 30.04 -6.60
N LEU A 10 -23.97 30.54 -7.78
CA LEU A 10 -24.86 30.41 -8.96
C LEU A 10 -24.65 29.15 -9.81
N ALA A 11 -23.43 28.62 -9.95
CA ALA A 11 -23.21 27.42 -10.77
C ALA A 11 -23.62 26.12 -10.06
N ILE A 12 -23.55 26.10 -8.72
CA ILE A 12 -24.08 25.03 -7.87
C ILE A 12 -25.53 25.35 -7.46
N ALA A 13 -26.14 26.50 -7.83
CA ALA A 13 -27.58 26.71 -7.61
C ALA A 13 -28.45 25.85 -8.54
N LEU A 14 -27.93 25.47 -9.71
CA LEU A 14 -28.56 24.47 -10.60
C LEU A 14 -28.37 23.03 -10.11
N TRP A 15 -27.67 22.82 -8.98
CA TRP A 15 -27.49 21.52 -8.32
C TRP A 15 -28.79 20.97 -7.72
N ALA A 16 -29.72 21.85 -7.35
CA ALA A 16 -31.07 21.49 -6.95
C ALA A 16 -32.03 21.98 -8.03
N GLY A 17 -32.85 21.07 -8.59
CA GLY A 17 -34.08 21.51 -9.27
C GLY A 17 -34.79 22.52 -8.37
N ALA A 18 -35.38 23.55 -8.96
CA ALA A 18 -35.96 24.68 -8.23
C ALA A 18 -37.07 24.24 -7.24
N SER A 19 -36.69 23.83 -6.04
CA SER A 19 -37.45 23.90 -4.78
C SER A 19 -36.66 23.22 -3.64
N ALA A 20 -36.53 23.93 -2.52
CA ALA A 20 -36.21 23.49 -1.15
C ALA A 20 -34.76 23.52 -0.59
N TYR A 21 -33.67 23.55 -1.37
CA TYR A 21 -32.30 23.41 -0.82
C TYR A 21 -31.39 24.65 -0.93
N ALA A 22 -31.94 25.85 -0.73
CA ALA A 22 -31.20 27.11 -0.89
C ALA A 22 -30.28 27.50 0.30
N GLN A 23 -30.14 26.66 1.33
CA GLN A 23 -29.40 26.99 2.56
C GLN A 23 -28.29 25.98 2.93
N ASP A 24 -27.95 25.04 2.05
CA ASP A 24 -26.99 24.00 2.39
C ASP A 24 -25.57 24.55 2.59
N GLU A 25 -24.93 24.14 3.69
CA GLU A 25 -23.52 24.45 3.94
C GLU A 25 -22.66 23.62 2.98
N ARG A 26 -21.75 24.27 2.27
CA ARG A 26 -20.88 23.63 1.28
C ARG A 26 -19.43 23.79 1.69
N ARG A 27 -18.70 22.68 1.67
CA ARG A 27 -17.27 22.65 1.98
C ARG A 27 -16.52 21.98 0.85
N VAL A 28 -15.56 22.71 0.25
CA VAL A 28 -14.62 22.10 -0.71
C VAL A 28 -13.65 21.23 0.07
N LEU A 29 -13.63 19.94 -0.24
CA LEU A 29 -12.73 18.96 0.38
C LEU A 29 -11.40 18.86 -0.38
N ALA A 30 -11.46 18.95 -1.71
CA ALA A 30 -10.28 18.95 -2.58
C ALA A 30 -10.58 19.67 -3.90
N LYS A 31 -9.56 20.30 -4.48
CA LYS A 31 -9.56 20.81 -5.86
C LYS A 31 -8.21 20.44 -6.48
N LYS A 32 -8.23 19.72 -7.60
CA LYS A 32 -7.00 19.30 -8.29
C LYS A 32 -7.03 19.76 -9.75
N PRO A 33 -5.97 20.45 -10.21
CA PRO A 33 -5.90 20.94 -11.59
C PRO A 33 -5.77 19.76 -12.55
N VAL A 34 -6.59 19.80 -13.59
CA VAL A 34 -6.53 18.90 -14.75
C VAL A 34 -5.62 19.50 -15.82
N ASP A 35 -5.83 20.79 -16.09
CA ASP A 35 -5.08 21.59 -17.04
C ASP A 35 -5.06 23.07 -16.58
N ALA A 36 -4.63 24.00 -17.45
CA ALA A 36 -4.57 25.43 -17.12
C ALA A 36 -5.95 26.11 -16.96
N THR A 37 -7.02 25.44 -17.36
CA THR A 37 -8.38 25.97 -17.46
C THR A 37 -9.41 25.18 -16.65
N ASN A 38 -9.12 23.93 -16.27
CA ASN A 38 -10.04 23.03 -15.58
C ASN A 38 -9.41 22.37 -14.35
N SER A 39 -10.26 22.11 -13.37
CA SER A 39 -9.97 21.32 -12.16
C SER A 39 -11.06 20.29 -11.91
N VAL A 40 -10.72 19.20 -11.22
CA VAL A 40 -11.73 18.36 -10.56
C VAL A 40 -11.85 18.80 -9.11
N MET A 41 -13.08 19.00 -8.66
CA MET A 41 -13.43 19.46 -7.34
C MET A 41 -14.29 18.44 -6.61
N LEU A 42 -13.92 18.15 -5.37
CA LEU A 42 -14.65 17.33 -4.43
C LEU A 42 -15.32 18.26 -3.41
N VAL A 43 -16.65 18.20 -3.33
CA VAL A 43 -17.45 19.09 -2.48
C VAL A 43 -18.32 18.26 -1.55
N GLU A 44 -18.29 18.59 -0.27
CA GLU A 44 -19.28 18.14 0.69
C GLU A 44 -20.44 19.13 0.73
N THR A 45 -21.66 18.61 0.68
CA THR A 45 -22.85 19.41 0.90
C THR A 45 -23.61 18.89 2.11
N ARG A 46 -23.91 19.81 3.04
CA ARG A 46 -24.63 19.51 4.27
C ARG A 46 -26.01 20.17 4.24
N PRO A 47 -27.08 19.41 4.46
CA PRO A 47 -28.41 19.98 4.53
C PRO A 47 -28.52 21.01 5.65
N ALA A 48 -29.10 22.16 5.35
CA ALA A 48 -29.26 23.28 6.30
C ALA A 48 -30.04 22.92 7.58
N GLN A 49 -30.94 21.95 7.46
CA GLN A 49 -31.72 21.39 8.57
C GLN A 49 -31.54 19.88 8.58
N ILE A 50 -31.09 19.34 9.71
CA ILE A 50 -30.99 17.89 9.92
C ILE A 50 -32.39 17.37 10.27
N THR A 51 -33.18 17.04 9.25
CA THR A 51 -34.43 16.30 9.40
C THR A 51 -34.17 14.80 9.34
N ALA A 52 -35.13 13.98 9.77
CA ALA A 52 -35.05 12.53 9.64
C ALA A 52 -34.90 12.15 8.15
N GLY A 53 -33.76 11.56 7.78
CA GLY A 53 -33.41 11.20 6.40
C GLY A 53 -32.50 12.19 5.67
N ALA A 54 -32.15 13.32 6.28
CA ALA A 54 -31.18 14.25 5.73
C ALA A 54 -29.77 13.61 5.73
N GLN A 55 -29.15 13.49 4.54
CA GLN A 55 -27.83 12.89 4.38
C GLN A 55 -26.82 13.94 3.88
N ILE A 56 -25.59 13.85 4.38
CA ILE A 56 -24.46 14.58 3.79
C ILE A 56 -24.19 13.96 2.42
N GLU A 57 -24.00 14.80 1.41
CA GLU A 57 -23.65 14.36 0.06
C GLU A 57 -22.23 14.78 -0.31
N ILE A 58 -21.59 13.95 -1.12
CA ILE A 58 -20.32 14.22 -1.78
C ILE A 58 -20.58 14.39 -3.26
N GLY A 59 -20.28 15.58 -3.78
CA GLY A 59 -20.31 15.88 -5.20
C GLY A 59 -18.91 15.87 -5.81
N VAL A 60 -18.79 15.29 -7.00
CA VAL A 60 -17.55 15.30 -7.81
C VAL A 60 -17.84 16.05 -9.10
N PHE A 61 -17.07 17.09 -9.37
CA PHE A 61 -17.31 18.01 -10.48
C PHE A 61 -16.04 18.32 -11.25
N VAL A 62 -16.13 18.46 -12.56
CA VAL A 62 -15.15 19.24 -13.31
C VAL A 62 -15.61 20.69 -13.31
N VAL A 63 -14.71 21.60 -12.93
CA VAL A 63 -14.98 23.03 -12.81
C VAL A 63 -13.93 23.84 -13.56
N ALA A 64 -14.32 25.04 -14.01
CA ALA A 64 -13.39 26.01 -14.55
C ALA A 64 -12.45 26.53 -13.46
N GLU A 65 -11.17 26.65 -13.77
CA GLU A 65 -10.16 27.03 -12.77
C GLU A 65 -10.36 28.44 -12.22
N LYS A 66 -10.84 29.35 -13.07
CA LYS A 66 -10.95 30.79 -12.80
C LYS A 66 -12.04 31.15 -11.80
N ASP A 67 -13.20 30.49 -11.89
CA ASP A 67 -14.42 30.91 -11.19
C ASP A 67 -15.23 29.73 -10.63
N ASP A 68 -14.66 28.52 -10.66
CA ASP A 68 -15.29 27.28 -10.20
C ASP A 68 -16.63 26.98 -10.89
N GLN A 69 -16.86 27.53 -12.09
CA GLN A 69 -18.05 27.23 -12.86
C GLN A 69 -18.05 25.74 -13.23
N VAL A 70 -19.09 25.01 -12.80
CA VAL A 70 -19.25 23.59 -13.13
C VAL A 70 -19.32 23.41 -14.64
N ARG A 71 -18.35 22.69 -15.18
CA ARG A 71 -18.30 22.25 -16.57
C ARG A 71 -19.01 20.92 -16.75
N GLN A 72 -18.84 20.01 -15.79
CA GLN A 72 -19.43 18.68 -15.83
C GLN A 72 -19.63 18.15 -14.40
N VAL A 73 -20.74 17.46 -14.18
CA VAL A 73 -20.98 16.67 -12.96
C VAL A 73 -20.49 15.25 -13.22
N LEU A 74 -19.55 14.77 -12.41
CA LEU A 74 -19.04 13.40 -12.50
C LEU A 74 -19.86 12.45 -11.63
N ASP A 75 -20.22 12.86 -10.41
CA ASP A 75 -21.02 12.04 -9.50
C ASP A 75 -21.65 12.83 -8.35
N ARG A 76 -22.61 12.20 -7.67
CA ARG A 76 -23.20 12.61 -6.39
C ARG A 76 -23.46 11.38 -5.54
N LEU A 77 -22.90 11.35 -4.34
CA LEU A 77 -22.88 10.16 -3.48
C LEU A 77 -23.32 10.52 -2.05
N PRO A 78 -24.18 9.72 -1.39
CA PRO A 78 -24.46 9.91 0.03
C PRO A 78 -23.25 9.48 0.88
N LEU A 79 -22.76 10.35 1.77
CA LEU A 79 -21.60 10.06 2.65
C LEU A 79 -21.89 8.89 3.61
N GLY A 80 -23.15 8.72 4.04
CA GLY A 80 -23.58 7.62 4.92
C GLY A 80 -23.45 6.22 4.31
N ALA A 81 -23.20 6.11 2.99
CA ALA A 81 -22.91 4.85 2.31
C ALA A 81 -21.40 4.56 2.18
N THR A 82 -20.54 5.40 2.75
CA THR A 82 -19.08 5.35 2.53
C THR A 82 -18.32 5.22 3.85
N ALA A 83 -17.22 4.47 3.86
CA ALA A 83 -16.45 4.15 5.06
C ALA A 83 -15.59 5.32 5.61
N GLY A 84 -15.75 6.54 5.08
CA GLY A 84 -14.94 7.72 5.43
C GLY A 84 -15.01 8.81 4.35
N TYR A 85 -14.36 9.95 4.58
CA TYR A 85 -14.24 10.99 3.55
C TYR A 85 -13.34 10.51 2.42
N PRO A 86 -13.77 10.63 1.16
CA PRO A 86 -12.95 10.14 0.06
C PRO A 86 -11.78 11.06 -0.26
N THR A 87 -10.73 10.49 -0.84
CA THR A 87 -9.61 11.25 -1.42
C THR A 87 -9.74 11.31 -2.93
N LEU A 88 -9.58 12.51 -3.48
CA LEU A 88 -9.52 12.75 -4.92
C LEU A 88 -8.09 12.56 -5.44
N GLU A 89 -7.93 11.75 -6.48
CA GLU A 89 -6.70 11.61 -7.27
C GLU A 89 -6.99 11.85 -8.75
N LEU A 90 -6.01 12.43 -9.47
CA LEU A 90 -6.07 12.63 -10.91
C LEU A 90 -4.92 11.88 -11.57
N ILE A 91 -5.23 11.10 -12.60
CA ILE A 91 -4.23 10.42 -13.44
C ILE A 91 -4.55 10.79 -14.88
N GLY A 92 -3.69 11.61 -15.48
CA GLY A 92 -3.93 12.18 -16.81
C GLY A 92 -5.03 13.24 -16.82
N ALA A 93 -5.39 13.70 -18.02
CA ALA A 93 -6.30 14.84 -18.22
C ALA A 93 -7.80 14.46 -18.21
N ASN A 94 -8.12 13.20 -18.43
CA ASN A 94 -9.51 12.77 -18.69
C ASN A 94 -10.02 11.74 -17.68
N SER A 95 -9.31 11.58 -16.54
CA SER A 95 -9.78 10.65 -15.51
C SER A 95 -9.57 11.17 -14.10
N ALA A 96 -10.56 10.88 -13.25
CA ALA A 96 -10.55 11.21 -11.83
C ALA A 96 -10.85 9.96 -11.02
N TYR A 97 -10.19 9.83 -9.88
CA TYR A 97 -10.31 8.69 -8.99
C TYR A 97 -10.77 9.19 -7.64
N LEU A 98 -11.79 8.52 -7.11
CA LEU A 98 -12.31 8.78 -5.79
C LEU A 98 -12.08 7.53 -4.94
N HIS A 99 -11.19 7.65 -3.97
CA HIS A 99 -10.79 6.55 -3.10
C HIS A 99 -11.47 6.67 -1.75
N PHE A 100 -12.10 5.59 -1.28
CA PHE A 100 -12.72 5.50 0.04
C PHE A 100 -11.84 4.61 0.92
N TYR A 101 -11.25 5.24 1.93
CA TYR A 101 -10.44 4.54 2.93
C TYR A 101 -11.36 4.14 4.08
N SER A 102 -11.39 2.85 4.40
CA SER A 102 -11.95 2.38 5.67
C SER A 102 -10.90 2.46 6.77
N ASP A 103 -11.32 2.32 8.03
CA ASP A 103 -10.46 2.27 9.22
C ASP A 103 -9.37 1.18 9.15
N TYR A 104 -9.48 0.24 8.20
CA TYR A 104 -8.55 -0.86 7.96
C TYR A 104 -7.67 -0.66 6.71
N GLY A 105 -7.58 0.57 6.18
CA GLY A 105 -6.73 0.90 5.02
C GLY A 105 -7.15 0.19 3.72
N MET A 106 -8.33 -0.44 3.71
CA MET A 106 -8.83 -1.21 2.58
C MET A 106 -9.67 -0.32 1.65
N TYR A 107 -9.37 -0.39 0.36
CA TYR A 107 -10.07 0.30 -0.73
C TYR A 107 -11.32 -0.49 -1.14
N GLN A 108 -12.36 -0.47 -0.31
CA GLN A 108 -13.64 -1.07 -0.68
C GLN A 108 -14.52 0.02 -1.32
N GLY A 109 -14.61 0.02 -2.65
CA GLY A 109 -15.53 0.88 -3.40
C GLY A 109 -14.93 2.14 -4.03
N SER A 110 -13.65 2.13 -4.43
CA SER A 110 -13.10 3.25 -5.20
C SER A 110 -13.84 3.39 -6.52
N ILE A 111 -13.92 4.61 -7.04
CA ILE A 111 -14.60 4.91 -8.29
C ILE A 111 -13.63 5.62 -9.22
N LYS A 112 -13.50 5.12 -10.45
CA LYS A 112 -12.85 5.81 -11.55
C LYS A 112 -13.92 6.49 -12.41
N TYR A 113 -13.71 7.76 -12.70
CA TYR A 113 -14.48 8.53 -13.67
C TYR A 113 -13.62 8.72 -14.92
N SER A 114 -14.12 8.30 -16.08
CA SER A 114 -13.61 8.75 -17.39
C SER A 114 -14.52 9.83 -17.91
N TYR A 115 -13.98 10.97 -18.33
CA TYR A 115 -14.77 12.10 -18.82
C TYR A 115 -14.13 12.77 -20.02
N ASP A 116 -14.96 13.30 -20.91
CA ASP A 116 -14.54 14.05 -22.09
C ASP A 116 -15.22 15.43 -22.09
N LEU A 117 -14.40 16.47 -21.83
CA LEU A 117 -14.86 17.86 -21.79
C LEU A 117 -15.20 18.41 -23.18
N ALA A 118 -14.68 17.81 -24.25
CA ALA A 118 -14.95 18.26 -25.61
C ALA A 118 -16.20 17.60 -26.20
N GLY A 119 -16.40 16.31 -25.93
CA GLY A 119 -17.50 15.51 -26.49
C GLY A 119 -18.85 15.68 -25.79
N GLY A 120 -18.89 16.30 -24.60
CA GLY A 120 -20.13 16.56 -23.85
C GLY A 120 -20.87 15.30 -23.38
N GLN A 121 -20.24 14.13 -23.47
CA GLN A 121 -20.82 12.87 -23.02
C GLN A 121 -20.81 12.79 -21.49
N PRO A 122 -21.80 12.13 -20.86
CA PRO A 122 -21.75 11.82 -19.44
C PRO A 122 -20.48 11.07 -19.09
N ALA A 123 -19.94 11.33 -17.90
CA ALA A 123 -18.77 10.61 -17.42
C ALA A 123 -19.10 9.12 -17.23
N VAL A 124 -18.18 8.25 -17.64
CA VAL A 124 -18.26 6.82 -17.36
C VAL A 124 -17.79 6.59 -15.94
N LYS A 125 -18.65 5.96 -15.13
CA LYS A 125 -18.38 5.63 -13.73
C LYS A 125 -18.06 4.15 -13.59
N ILE A 126 -16.88 3.84 -13.08
CA ILE A 126 -16.40 2.46 -12.95
C ILE A 126 -16.00 2.21 -11.50
N PRO A 127 -16.81 1.46 -10.73
CA PRO A 127 -16.41 0.94 -9.44
C PRO A 127 -15.23 -0.01 -9.61
N TYR A 128 -14.22 0.12 -8.74
CA TYR A 128 -13.09 -0.79 -8.75
C TYR A 128 -12.45 -0.93 -7.37
N SER A 129 -11.67 -1.98 -7.22
CA SER A 129 -10.82 -2.22 -6.07
C SER A 129 -9.37 -2.19 -6.51
N MET A 130 -8.49 -1.75 -5.61
CA MET A 130 -7.06 -1.83 -5.87
C MET A 130 -6.63 -3.28 -6.03
N VAL A 131 -5.70 -3.48 -6.95
CA VAL A 131 -5.09 -4.78 -7.20
C VAL A 131 -3.82 -4.87 -6.38
N ALA A 132 -3.85 -5.70 -5.32
CA ALA A 132 -2.66 -6.04 -4.55
C ALA A 132 -1.95 -7.24 -5.18
N LEU A 133 -0.62 -7.21 -5.21
CA LEU A 133 0.24 -8.31 -5.67
C LEU A 133 0.93 -8.91 -4.45
N THR A 134 0.39 -10.02 -3.93
CA THR A 134 0.69 -10.50 -2.57
C THR A 134 1.70 -11.65 -2.52
N ASP A 135 1.91 -12.34 -3.63
CA ASP A 135 2.89 -13.42 -3.76
C ASP A 135 3.51 -13.40 -5.16
N SER A 136 4.72 -13.94 -5.28
CA SER A 136 5.47 -13.94 -6.53
C SER A 136 6.23 -15.24 -6.77
N TRP A 137 6.34 -15.61 -8.05
CA TRP A 137 7.20 -16.68 -8.50
C TRP A 137 7.74 -16.41 -9.91
N LYS A 138 8.81 -17.11 -10.28
CA LYS A 138 9.50 -16.95 -11.56
C LYS A 138 9.36 -18.22 -12.39
N VAL A 139 9.01 -18.07 -13.67
CA VAL A 139 9.01 -19.17 -14.65
C VAL A 139 9.62 -18.65 -15.95
N ASN A 140 10.70 -19.29 -16.43
CA ASN A 140 11.35 -18.95 -17.70
C ASN A 140 11.69 -17.45 -17.88
N GLY A 141 12.08 -16.77 -16.80
CA GLY A 141 12.41 -15.34 -16.81
C GLY A 141 11.22 -14.38 -16.74
N GLU A 142 9.99 -14.89 -16.78
CA GLU A 142 8.78 -14.14 -16.47
C GLU A 142 8.48 -14.17 -14.97
N LEU A 143 7.92 -13.07 -14.47
CA LEU A 143 7.44 -12.93 -13.11
C LEU A 143 5.94 -13.15 -13.09
N TYR A 144 5.45 -13.92 -12.14
CA TYR A 144 4.03 -14.14 -11.94
C TYR A 144 3.66 -13.68 -10.54
N TYR A 145 2.55 -12.95 -10.45
CA TYR A 145 2.04 -12.43 -9.20
C TYR A 145 0.64 -12.97 -8.92
N ALA A 146 0.42 -13.42 -7.70
CA ALA A 146 -0.92 -13.63 -7.17
C ALA A 146 -1.55 -12.25 -6.92
N ALA A 147 -2.63 -11.96 -7.63
CA ALA A 147 -3.32 -10.68 -7.55
C ALA A 147 -4.65 -10.84 -6.83
N SER A 148 -4.96 -9.93 -5.91
CA SER A 148 -6.25 -9.87 -5.20
C SER A 148 -6.85 -8.48 -5.30
N PHE A 149 -8.15 -8.40 -5.60
CA PHE A 149 -8.88 -7.13 -5.67
C PHE A 149 -10.35 -7.30 -5.27
N GLY A 150 -10.82 -6.48 -4.33
CA GLY A 150 -12.11 -6.69 -3.70
C GLY A 150 -12.09 -7.89 -2.77
N ARG A 151 -13.26 -8.41 -2.37
CA ARG A 151 -13.34 -9.51 -1.38
C ARG A 151 -13.12 -10.89 -1.97
N GLU A 152 -13.43 -11.08 -3.26
CA GLU A 152 -13.54 -12.41 -3.87
C GLU A 152 -12.85 -12.52 -5.23
N ASN A 153 -12.27 -11.44 -5.76
CA ASN A 153 -11.64 -11.51 -7.07
C ASN A 153 -10.14 -11.74 -6.95
N HIS A 154 -9.69 -12.73 -7.71
CA HIS A 154 -8.31 -13.13 -7.83
C HIS A 154 -7.92 -13.25 -9.30
N ALA A 155 -6.67 -12.92 -9.59
CA ALA A 155 -6.08 -13.15 -10.89
C ALA A 155 -4.60 -13.51 -10.73
N ILE A 156 -4.00 -13.95 -11.83
CA ILE A 156 -2.55 -14.05 -11.96
C ILE A 156 -2.09 -12.96 -12.92
N ILE A 157 -1.16 -12.13 -12.48
CA ILE A 157 -0.55 -11.12 -13.34
C ILE A 157 0.84 -11.62 -13.71
N ALA A 158 1.00 -11.99 -14.98
CA ALA A 158 2.29 -12.31 -15.56
C ALA A 158 2.94 -11.03 -16.08
N ILE A 159 4.17 -10.77 -15.65
CA ILE A 159 5.00 -9.64 -16.03
C ILE A 159 6.19 -10.20 -16.80
N THR A 160 6.37 -9.73 -18.03
CA THR A 160 7.57 -10.00 -18.82
C THR A 160 8.52 -8.80 -18.66
N PRO A 161 9.64 -8.96 -17.93
CA PRO A 161 10.65 -7.92 -17.76
C PRO A 161 11.19 -7.45 -19.12
N ARG A 162 11.55 -6.18 -19.22
CA ARG A 162 12.24 -5.62 -20.39
C ARG A 162 13.51 -4.88 -19.98
N GLU A 163 14.51 -4.93 -20.86
CA GLU A 163 15.79 -4.25 -20.69
C GLU A 163 15.67 -2.73 -20.90
N GLY A 164 16.71 -2.01 -20.47
CA GLY A 164 16.81 -0.56 -20.64
C GLY A 164 15.73 0.20 -19.86
N ASP A 165 15.14 1.23 -20.47
CA ASP A 165 14.07 2.05 -19.87
C ASP A 165 12.66 1.62 -20.31
N ALA A 166 12.55 0.51 -21.04
CA ALA A 166 11.25 0.03 -21.49
C ALA A 166 10.40 -0.44 -20.30
N ASN A 167 9.11 -0.09 -20.32
CA ASN A 167 8.11 -0.63 -19.42
C ASN A 167 7.98 -2.15 -19.64
N PRO A 168 7.76 -2.94 -18.58
CA PRO A 168 7.46 -4.36 -18.75
C PRO A 168 6.18 -4.55 -19.57
N SER A 169 6.05 -5.71 -20.22
CA SER A 169 4.74 -6.16 -20.72
C SER A 169 4.04 -7.03 -19.69
N TYR A 170 2.72 -7.17 -19.82
CA TYR A 170 1.91 -7.91 -18.87
C TYR A 170 0.84 -8.75 -19.56
N LYS A 171 0.37 -9.77 -18.86
CA LYS A 171 -0.84 -10.55 -19.15
C LYS A 171 -1.60 -10.76 -17.85
N ILE A 172 -2.92 -10.68 -17.93
CA ILE A 172 -3.82 -11.03 -16.83
C ILE A 172 -4.42 -12.39 -17.17
N LEU A 173 -4.24 -13.35 -16.27
CA LEU A 173 -4.77 -14.70 -16.38
C LEU A 173 -5.81 -14.89 -15.27
N GLU A 174 -6.88 -15.61 -15.59
CA GLU A 174 -7.88 -15.99 -14.59
C GLU A 174 -7.34 -17.06 -13.64
N GLY A 175 -7.72 -16.97 -12.37
CA GLY A 175 -7.45 -17.99 -11.36
C GLY A 175 -6.74 -17.47 -10.12
N GLU A 176 -6.79 -18.28 -9.06
CA GLU A 176 -6.01 -18.08 -7.85
C GLU A 176 -4.58 -18.56 -8.09
N GLY A 177 -3.65 -17.61 -8.19
CA GLY A 177 -2.23 -17.93 -8.14
C GLY A 177 -1.85 -18.34 -6.73
N ARG A 178 -1.41 -19.57 -6.53
CA ARG A 178 -0.64 -19.95 -5.34
C ARG A 178 0.77 -20.32 -5.77
N LYS A 179 1.75 -19.73 -5.10
CA LYS A 179 3.11 -20.26 -5.12
C LYS A 179 3.08 -21.71 -4.64
N PRO A 180 3.80 -22.63 -5.31
CA PRO A 180 3.95 -23.99 -4.82
C PRO A 180 4.46 -23.97 -3.37
N ALA A 181 3.81 -24.73 -2.48
CA ALA A 181 4.23 -24.79 -1.08
C ALA A 181 5.67 -25.33 -0.99
N PRO A 182 6.52 -24.74 -0.13
CA PRO A 182 7.78 -25.38 0.22
C PRO A 182 7.51 -26.74 0.88
N SER A 183 8.37 -27.73 0.64
CA SER A 183 8.24 -29.06 1.24
C SER A 183 8.47 -29.01 2.75
N GLU A 184 7.56 -29.57 3.56
CA GLU A 184 7.64 -29.59 5.04
C GLU A 184 8.80 -30.41 5.65
N GLU A 185 9.72 -30.93 4.83
CA GLU A 185 10.83 -31.78 5.27
C GLU A 185 12.12 -31.01 5.61
N ASP A 186 12.09 -29.68 5.65
CA ASP A 186 13.30 -28.89 5.85
C ASP A 186 13.98 -29.16 7.21
N ALA A 187 15.29 -29.36 7.17
CA ALA A 187 16.11 -29.55 8.36
C ALA A 187 16.16 -28.30 9.25
N VAL A 188 15.82 -27.12 8.71
CA VAL A 188 15.78 -25.84 9.40
C VAL A 188 14.49 -25.10 9.04
N SER A 189 13.77 -24.59 10.03
CA SER A 189 12.51 -23.87 9.82
C SER A 189 12.37 -22.67 10.76
N VAL A 190 11.90 -21.53 10.25
CA VAL A 190 11.42 -20.41 11.09
C VAL A 190 10.06 -20.79 11.67
N VAL A 191 9.86 -20.59 12.97
CA VAL A 191 8.65 -20.96 13.70
C VAL A 191 8.11 -19.75 14.43
N ASN A 192 6.86 -19.40 14.15
CA ASN A 192 6.09 -18.42 14.91
C ASN A 192 5.30 -19.13 16.00
N THR A 193 5.51 -18.73 17.25
CA THR A 193 5.05 -19.50 18.42
C THR A 193 3.83 -18.91 19.11
N THR A 194 3.49 -17.62 18.90
CA THR A 194 2.35 -16.96 19.55
C THR A 194 1.01 -17.46 18.97
N PRO A 195 0.20 -18.24 19.71
CA PRO A 195 -1.14 -18.59 19.29
C PRO A 195 -2.09 -17.39 19.42
N PRO A 196 -3.17 -17.30 18.62
CA PRO A 196 -4.16 -16.24 18.77
C PRO A 196 -4.74 -16.18 20.19
N GLY A 197 -4.73 -14.99 20.81
CA GLY A 197 -5.29 -14.75 22.13
C GLY A 197 -4.47 -15.27 23.32
N GLN A 198 -3.19 -15.61 23.12
CA GLN A 198 -2.25 -16.00 24.17
C GLN A 198 -1.16 -14.93 24.34
N PRO A 199 -0.46 -14.89 25.50
CA PRO A 199 0.70 -14.03 25.68
C PRO A 199 1.76 -14.26 24.59
N HIS A 200 2.48 -13.20 24.23
CA HIS A 200 3.53 -13.27 23.22
C HIS A 200 4.56 -14.35 23.54
N GLN A 201 4.86 -15.18 22.55
CA GLN A 201 5.95 -16.13 22.57
C GLN A 201 6.88 -15.82 21.41
N PRO A 202 8.13 -15.40 21.67
CA PRO A 202 9.06 -15.03 20.62
C PRO A 202 9.24 -16.18 19.63
N SER A 203 9.01 -15.88 18.36
CA SER A 203 9.40 -16.72 17.24
C SER A 203 10.89 -17.09 17.30
N GLY A 204 11.28 -18.07 16.50
CA GLY A 204 12.64 -18.54 16.49
C GLY A 204 12.92 -19.52 15.37
N ILE A 205 14.12 -20.06 15.39
CA ILE A 205 14.59 -21.02 14.40
C ILE A 205 14.63 -22.40 15.02
N SER A 206 14.02 -23.35 14.33
CA SER A 206 14.11 -24.76 14.70
C SER A 206 15.06 -25.50 13.78
N ILE A 207 15.94 -26.32 14.36
CA ILE A 207 16.85 -27.20 13.63
C ILE A 207 16.53 -28.65 14.01
N ARG A 208 16.40 -29.53 13.02
CA ARG A 208 16.25 -30.98 13.21
C ARG A 208 17.63 -31.64 13.23
N GLU A 209 17.98 -32.27 14.35
CA GLU A 209 19.25 -32.98 14.53
C GLU A 209 18.97 -34.38 15.11
N GLY A 210 19.36 -35.44 14.39
CA GLY A 210 19.18 -36.81 14.87
C GLY A 210 17.72 -37.17 15.19
N GLY A 211 16.76 -36.58 14.48
CA GLY A 211 15.32 -36.76 14.72
C GLY A 211 14.72 -35.85 15.81
N ILE A 212 15.53 -35.07 16.53
CA ILE A 212 15.08 -34.14 17.57
C ILE A 212 15.03 -32.71 17.01
N LYS A 213 13.93 -31.99 17.25
CA LYS A 213 13.79 -30.58 16.90
C LYS A 213 14.26 -29.71 18.08
N LYS A 214 15.31 -28.91 17.87
CA LYS A 214 15.78 -27.91 18.84
C LYS A 214 15.33 -26.52 18.41
N PHE A 215 14.83 -25.72 19.35
CA PHE A 215 14.32 -24.38 19.12
C PHE A 215 15.27 -23.32 19.68
N TYR A 216 15.54 -22.29 18.89
CA TYR A 216 16.40 -21.15 19.22
C TYR A 216 15.56 -19.87 19.13
N PRO A 217 15.06 -19.31 20.24
CA PRO A 217 14.21 -18.12 20.21
C PRO A 217 15.00 -16.90 19.71
N VAL A 218 14.33 -16.01 18.98
CA VAL A 218 14.90 -14.74 18.55
C VAL A 218 15.16 -13.85 19.79
N PRO A 219 16.29 -13.11 19.83
CA PRO A 219 16.51 -12.14 20.90
C PRO A 219 15.46 -11.02 20.85
N VAL A 220 14.76 -10.80 21.96
CA VAL A 220 13.81 -9.70 22.13
C VAL A 220 14.55 -8.45 22.65
N PRO A 221 14.36 -7.26 22.05
CA PRO A 221 14.93 -6.02 22.57
C PRO A 221 14.46 -5.71 23.99
N SER A 222 15.34 -5.14 24.80
CA SER A 222 14.96 -4.59 26.11
C SER A 222 14.23 -3.25 25.97
N MET A 223 13.48 -2.86 27.01
CA MET A 223 12.87 -1.53 27.12
C MET A 223 13.88 -0.38 26.99
N ALA A 224 15.12 -0.59 27.47
CA ALA A 224 16.19 0.39 27.33
C ALA A 224 16.61 0.54 25.86
N GLN A 225 16.83 -0.57 25.16
CA GLN A 225 17.15 -0.58 23.73
C GLN A 225 16.03 0.04 22.90
N HIS A 226 14.75 -0.22 23.22
CA HIS A 226 13.63 0.43 22.55
C HIS A 226 13.69 1.96 22.69
N ARG A 227 13.86 2.47 23.92
CA ARG A 227 13.95 3.93 24.16
C ARG A 227 15.14 4.57 23.46
N GLU A 228 16.24 3.84 23.32
CA GLU A 228 17.42 4.31 22.60
C GLU A 228 17.18 4.33 21.08
N ALA A 229 16.55 3.28 20.54
CA ALA A 229 16.38 3.12 19.10
C ALA A 229 15.26 3.99 18.51
N VAL A 230 14.21 4.29 19.28
CA VAL A 230 13.06 5.11 18.86
C VAL A 230 12.66 6.10 19.97
N PRO A 231 13.53 7.08 20.31
CA PRO A 231 13.34 7.98 21.45
C PRO A 231 12.11 8.89 21.34
N GLU A 232 11.61 9.12 20.13
CA GLU A 232 10.41 9.93 19.85
C GLU A 232 9.09 9.19 20.10
N LYS A 233 9.12 7.86 20.19
CA LYS A 233 7.92 7.06 20.48
C LYS A 233 7.69 6.96 21.98
N GLN A 234 6.42 6.97 22.39
CA GLN A 234 6.04 6.59 23.74
C GLN A 234 6.50 5.15 23.98
N ALA A 235 7.18 4.91 25.12
CA ALA A 235 7.61 3.58 25.48
C ALA A 235 6.38 2.66 25.65
N PRO A 236 6.37 1.46 25.03
CA PRO A 236 5.27 0.53 25.18
C PRO A 236 5.25 -0.07 26.60
N GLY A 237 4.12 -0.68 26.96
CA GLY A 237 4.03 -1.56 28.11
C GLY A 237 4.71 -2.91 27.87
N GLU A 238 4.75 -3.36 26.61
CA GLU A 238 5.32 -4.65 26.20
C GLU A 238 6.04 -4.56 24.85
N ILE A 239 7.12 -5.32 24.70
CA ILE A 239 7.88 -5.45 23.44
C ILE A 239 7.57 -6.81 22.82
N GLU A 240 6.97 -6.81 21.64
CA GLU A 240 6.61 -8.01 20.88
C GLU A 240 7.37 -8.06 19.55
N ASN A 241 8.63 -8.50 19.61
CA ASN A 241 9.46 -8.66 18.43
C ASN A 241 9.49 -10.11 17.95
N ASP A 242 9.17 -10.30 16.67
CA ASP A 242 9.21 -11.59 15.98
C ASP A 242 10.05 -11.56 14.71
N ILE A 243 10.40 -12.74 14.20
CA ILE A 243 10.97 -12.97 12.87
C ILE A 243 9.86 -12.71 11.84
N GLY A 244 10.03 -11.67 11.03
CA GLY A 244 9.16 -11.34 9.91
C GLY A 244 9.63 -12.04 8.62
N PRO A 245 9.78 -11.30 7.50
CA PRO A 245 10.27 -11.88 6.26
C PRO A 245 11.71 -12.38 6.42
N TYR A 246 12.02 -13.51 5.81
CA TYR A 246 13.33 -14.14 5.90
C TYR A 246 13.78 -14.76 4.57
N VAL A 247 15.09 -14.96 4.44
CA VAL A 247 15.73 -15.65 3.32
C VAL A 247 16.93 -16.45 3.83
N GLN A 248 17.11 -17.66 3.32
CA GLN A 248 18.30 -18.46 3.61
C GLN A 248 19.35 -18.26 2.50
N VAL A 249 20.57 -17.87 2.89
CA VAL A 249 21.72 -17.75 1.99
C VAL A 249 22.88 -18.54 2.59
N GLY A 250 23.20 -19.67 1.95
CA GLY A 250 24.19 -20.60 2.46
C GLY A 250 23.83 -21.12 3.87
N GLY A 251 24.76 -20.96 4.81
CA GLY A 251 24.60 -21.39 6.21
C GLY A 251 23.92 -20.35 7.11
N LYS A 252 23.32 -19.29 6.56
CA LYS A 252 22.67 -18.23 7.34
C LYS A 252 21.21 -18.03 6.94
N ILE A 253 20.37 -17.75 7.94
CA ILE A 253 19.02 -17.24 7.75
C ILE A 253 19.06 -15.74 8.06
N TRP A 254 18.84 -14.92 7.04
CA TRP A 254 18.63 -13.49 7.21
C TRP A 254 17.15 -13.21 7.39
N PHE A 255 16.83 -12.25 8.27
CA PHE A 255 15.46 -11.86 8.52
C PHE A 255 15.35 -10.39 8.94
N ALA A 256 14.16 -9.83 8.81
CA ALA A 256 13.82 -8.55 9.42
C ALA A 256 12.82 -8.78 10.55
N ASN A 257 12.97 -8.06 11.65
CA ASN A 257 11.99 -8.11 12.73
C ASN A 257 10.62 -7.61 12.24
N THR A 258 9.56 -8.21 12.78
CA THR A 258 8.20 -7.69 12.69
C THR A 258 7.60 -7.59 14.09
N PHE A 259 6.69 -6.64 14.29
CA PHE A 259 6.04 -6.37 15.57
C PHE A 259 4.72 -5.63 15.33
N TYR A 260 3.78 -5.81 16.25
CA TYR A 260 2.56 -5.00 16.32
C TYR A 260 2.88 -3.65 16.99
N ASP A 261 2.29 -2.55 16.51
CA ASP A 261 2.61 -1.18 16.95
C ASP A 261 1.33 -0.43 17.38
N SER A 262 0.59 -1.02 18.32
CA SER A 262 -0.64 -0.45 18.89
C SER A 262 -0.96 -1.05 20.27
N GLU A 263 -1.98 -0.50 20.95
CA GLU A 263 -2.57 -1.05 22.19
C GLU A 263 -1.57 -1.23 23.35
N GLY A 264 -0.55 -0.37 23.42
CA GLY A 264 0.49 -0.45 24.45
C GLY A 264 1.58 -1.48 24.15
N VAL A 265 1.55 -2.09 22.97
CA VAL A 265 2.59 -2.99 22.45
C VAL A 265 3.37 -2.27 21.35
N SER A 266 4.68 -2.49 21.29
CA SER A 266 5.50 -2.08 20.16
C SER A 266 6.71 -3.01 20.02
N GLY A 267 7.67 -2.62 19.18
CA GLY A 267 8.92 -3.34 19.00
C GLY A 267 9.96 -2.49 18.32
N VAL A 268 11.14 -3.08 18.11
CA VAL A 268 12.25 -2.42 17.42
C VAL A 268 12.56 -3.20 16.14
N GLY A 269 12.49 -2.51 15.01
CA GLY A 269 12.92 -3.07 13.74
C GLY A 269 14.42 -3.36 13.75
N ALA A 270 14.80 -4.47 13.14
CA ALA A 270 16.18 -4.92 13.08
C ALA A 270 16.40 -5.79 11.86
N ILE A 271 17.64 -5.84 11.39
CA ILE A 271 18.13 -6.87 10.48
C ILE A 271 18.84 -7.93 11.32
N GLY A 272 18.30 -9.13 11.33
CA GLY A 272 18.86 -10.28 12.01
C GLY A 272 19.52 -11.26 11.04
N ALA A 273 20.57 -11.90 11.50
CA ALA A 273 21.13 -13.10 10.88
C ALA A 273 21.20 -14.20 11.92
N PHE A 274 20.83 -15.42 11.54
CA PHE A 274 21.08 -16.60 12.33
C PHE A 274 22.06 -17.50 11.60
N ASP A 275 23.22 -17.74 12.22
CA ASP A 275 24.19 -18.71 11.74
C ASP A 275 23.77 -20.11 12.16
N ILE A 276 23.46 -20.96 11.18
CA ILE A 276 22.91 -22.30 11.43
C ILE A 276 23.94 -23.20 12.12
N ALA A 277 25.23 -23.07 11.76
CA ALA A 277 26.29 -23.91 12.31
C ALA A 277 26.67 -23.48 13.73
N ALA A 278 26.83 -22.16 13.94
CA ALA A 278 27.15 -21.60 15.25
C ALA A 278 25.93 -21.56 16.20
N ARG A 279 24.71 -21.65 15.65
CA ARG A 279 23.43 -21.52 16.36
C ARG A 279 23.32 -20.19 17.10
N GLN A 280 23.74 -19.12 16.43
CA GLN A 280 23.85 -17.79 17.02
C GLN A 280 23.14 -16.75 16.18
N TYR A 281 22.44 -15.86 16.87
CA TYR A 281 21.86 -14.66 16.29
C TYR A 281 22.87 -13.51 16.30
N ASP A 282 22.83 -12.73 15.25
CA ASP A 282 23.53 -11.46 15.09
C ASP A 282 22.50 -10.39 14.67
N MET A 283 22.19 -9.49 15.60
CA MET A 283 21.09 -8.52 15.50
C MET A 283 21.63 -7.11 15.27
N ARG A 284 21.12 -6.44 14.23
CA ARG A 284 21.50 -5.06 13.87
C ARG A 284 20.30 -4.14 14.01
N TYR A 285 20.35 -3.27 15.00
CA TYR A 285 19.34 -2.23 15.25
C TYR A 285 19.83 -0.93 14.61
N LEU A 286 19.37 -0.67 13.38
CA LEU A 286 19.75 0.50 12.59
C LEU A 286 18.63 1.54 12.66
N ALA A 287 18.97 2.83 12.67
CA ALA A 287 17.98 3.91 12.80
C ALA A 287 16.93 3.87 11.69
N GLU A 288 17.32 3.45 10.48
CA GLU A 288 16.49 3.40 9.29
C GLU A 288 15.42 2.29 9.33
N ILE A 289 15.59 1.26 10.17
CA ILE A 289 14.62 0.17 10.33
C ILE A 289 13.99 0.16 11.73
N ALA A 290 14.63 0.72 12.75
CA ALA A 290 14.17 0.70 14.14
C ALA A 290 12.67 1.04 14.35
N PRO A 291 12.07 2.05 13.68
CA PRO A 291 10.65 2.35 13.86
C PRO A 291 9.69 1.47 13.03
N TRP A 292 10.22 0.54 12.22
CA TRP A 292 9.48 -0.22 11.20
C TRP A 292 9.59 -1.73 11.37
N SER A 293 8.52 -2.44 11.01
CA SER A 293 8.54 -3.88 10.75
C SER A 293 9.04 -4.18 9.33
N GLY A 294 9.65 -5.36 9.14
CA GLY A 294 9.86 -5.93 7.80
C GLY A 294 8.60 -6.57 7.24
N SER A 295 8.34 -6.41 5.94
CA SER A 295 7.18 -6.97 5.21
C SER A 295 7.54 -7.93 4.08
N ALA A 296 8.70 -7.73 3.45
CA ALA A 296 9.24 -8.60 2.42
C ALA A 296 10.77 -8.58 2.51
N MET A 297 11.44 -9.63 2.03
CA MET A 297 12.90 -9.70 2.02
C MET A 297 13.42 -10.38 0.76
N LEU A 298 14.51 -9.87 0.20
CA LEU A 298 15.27 -10.48 -0.87
C LEU A 298 16.76 -10.34 -0.57
N ALA A 299 17.50 -11.45 -0.70
CA ALA A 299 18.96 -11.40 -0.79
C ALA A 299 19.40 -11.37 -2.26
N ASP A 300 20.33 -10.46 -2.56
CA ASP A 300 20.81 -10.18 -3.92
C ASP A 300 22.30 -9.84 -3.88
N GLY A 301 23.15 -10.87 -3.96
CA GLY A 301 24.59 -10.72 -3.74
C GLY A 301 24.87 -10.25 -2.31
N ASP A 302 25.60 -9.15 -2.18
CA ASP A 302 25.92 -8.53 -0.89
C ASP A 302 24.77 -7.64 -0.35
N ASP A 303 23.69 -7.45 -1.12
CA ASP A 303 22.56 -6.61 -0.72
C ASP A 303 21.41 -7.43 -0.12
N LEU A 304 20.90 -6.97 1.02
CA LEU A 304 19.58 -7.34 1.53
C LEU A 304 18.59 -6.22 1.25
N TRP A 305 17.52 -6.55 0.56
CA TRP A 305 16.39 -5.67 0.31
C TRP A 305 15.26 -6.03 1.26
N VAL A 306 14.72 -5.04 1.96
CA VAL A 306 13.68 -5.22 2.98
C VAL A 306 12.54 -4.26 2.72
N GLY A 307 11.34 -4.79 2.49
CA GLY A 307 10.13 -3.98 2.50
C GLY A 307 9.85 -3.53 3.93
N LEU A 308 9.61 -2.24 4.14
CA LEU A 308 9.31 -1.67 5.45
C LEU A 308 7.80 -1.45 5.60
N MET A 309 7.28 -1.74 6.78
CA MET A 309 5.88 -1.48 7.12
C MET A 309 5.68 -1.03 8.56
N ARG A 310 4.54 -0.39 8.81
CA ARG A 310 3.97 -0.19 10.14
C ARG A 310 2.74 -1.06 10.32
N ARG A 311 2.57 -1.65 11.50
CA ARG A 311 1.48 -2.57 11.83
C ARG A 311 0.66 -2.08 13.05
N PRO A 312 -0.03 -0.93 12.97
CA PRO A 312 -0.99 -0.54 14.00
C PRO A 312 -2.22 -1.45 13.99
N GLU A 313 -3.15 -1.18 14.88
CA GLU A 313 -4.48 -1.78 14.83
C GLU A 313 -5.15 -1.50 13.48
N GLY A 314 -5.82 -2.52 12.94
CA GLY A 314 -6.65 -2.42 11.75
C GLY A 314 -5.92 -2.55 10.40
N ALA A 315 -4.85 -1.78 10.16
CA ALA A 315 -4.25 -1.71 8.82
C ALA A 315 -2.72 -1.69 8.85
N ASN A 316 -2.09 -2.38 7.89
CA ASN A 316 -0.66 -2.27 7.65
C ASN A 316 -0.38 -1.17 6.61
N TYR A 317 0.68 -0.39 6.83
CA TYR A 317 1.08 0.71 5.95
C TYR A 317 2.51 0.52 5.47
N GLY A 318 2.77 0.79 4.19
CA GLY A 318 4.12 0.76 3.62
C GLY A 318 4.98 1.93 4.13
N ALA A 319 6.28 1.69 4.29
CA ALA A 319 7.26 2.69 4.74
C ALA A 319 8.51 2.73 3.84
N GLY A 320 8.42 2.18 2.63
CA GLY A 320 9.49 2.16 1.65
C GLY A 320 10.25 0.83 1.57
N LEU A 321 11.32 0.86 0.79
CA LEU A 321 12.21 -0.27 0.54
C LEU A 321 13.60 0.08 1.06
N LEU A 322 14.10 -0.69 2.02
CA LEU A 322 15.44 -0.55 2.56
C LEU A 322 16.41 -1.47 1.82
N ARG A 323 17.61 -0.97 1.55
CA ARG A 323 18.77 -1.74 1.08
C ARG A 323 19.82 -1.73 2.19
N TYR A 324 20.31 -2.90 2.55
CA TYR A 324 21.39 -3.11 3.50
C TYR A 324 22.54 -3.87 2.83
N ASP A 325 23.73 -3.27 2.78
CA ASP A 325 24.95 -3.92 2.31
C ASP A 325 25.51 -4.79 3.45
N THR A 326 25.48 -6.11 3.27
CA THR A 326 25.86 -7.11 4.28
C THR A 326 27.36 -7.14 4.58
N ARG A 327 28.20 -6.56 3.71
CA ARG A 327 29.65 -6.51 3.87
C ARG A 327 30.10 -5.28 4.65
N THR A 328 29.49 -4.13 4.36
CA THR A 328 29.90 -2.83 4.90
C THR A 328 28.98 -2.32 6.01
N GLY A 329 27.76 -2.84 6.08
CA GLY A 329 26.72 -2.33 6.95
C GLY A 329 26.04 -1.05 6.44
N ALA A 330 26.36 -0.59 5.23
CA ALA A 330 25.76 0.60 4.65
C ALA A 330 24.26 0.40 4.39
N VAL A 331 23.48 1.46 4.59
CA VAL A 331 22.03 1.47 4.42
C VAL A 331 21.59 2.58 3.48
N SER A 332 20.53 2.31 2.72
CA SER A 332 19.82 3.32 1.92
C SER A 332 18.36 2.94 1.79
N THR A 333 17.50 3.91 1.50
CA THR A 333 16.06 3.69 1.34
C THR A 333 15.56 4.22 0.01
N VAL A 334 14.55 3.56 -0.52
CA VAL A 334 13.81 3.96 -1.72
C VAL A 334 12.36 4.19 -1.31
N ALA A 335 11.84 5.38 -1.63
CA ALA A 335 10.47 5.73 -1.29
C ALA A 335 9.48 4.89 -2.11
N ILE A 336 8.72 4.05 -1.41
CA ILE A 336 7.59 3.27 -1.93
C ILE A 336 6.48 3.40 -0.89
N ALA A 337 5.38 4.05 -1.28
CA ALA A 337 4.29 4.37 -0.37
C ALA A 337 3.43 3.15 -0.02
N ASP A 338 3.29 2.22 -0.97
CA ASP A 338 2.46 1.04 -0.82
C ASP A 338 3.18 -0.07 -0.04
N LEU A 339 2.41 -0.89 0.69
CA LEU A 339 2.94 -2.02 1.44
C LEU A 339 3.57 -3.03 0.47
N ILE A 340 4.85 -3.34 0.64
CA ILE A 340 5.58 -4.29 -0.20
C ILE A 340 5.35 -5.70 0.32
N HIS A 341 4.77 -6.57 -0.50
CA HIS A 341 4.56 -7.98 -0.19
C HIS A 341 5.66 -8.89 -0.76
N THR A 342 6.22 -8.52 -1.91
CA THR A 342 7.22 -9.32 -2.62
C THR A 342 8.31 -8.44 -3.21
N ILE A 343 9.52 -9.01 -3.38
CA ILE A 343 10.66 -8.33 -3.99
C ILE A 343 11.39 -9.33 -4.89
N ASP A 344 11.50 -9.01 -6.18
CA ASP A 344 12.14 -9.86 -7.18
C ASP A 344 13.22 -9.10 -7.96
N ARG A 345 14.44 -9.63 -7.99
CA ARG A 345 15.49 -9.18 -8.93
C ARG A 345 15.32 -9.82 -10.30
N VAL A 346 15.29 -9.02 -11.36
CA VAL A 346 15.52 -9.46 -12.75
C VAL A 346 16.40 -8.46 -13.48
N GLY A 347 17.55 -8.94 -13.98
CA GLY A 347 18.55 -8.08 -14.59
C GLY A 347 19.02 -6.99 -13.62
N ASN A 348 18.94 -5.73 -14.02
CA ASN A 348 19.32 -4.58 -13.19
C ASN A 348 18.15 -3.94 -12.42
N ALA A 349 16.98 -4.57 -12.38
CA ALA A 349 15.76 -3.99 -11.78
C ALA A 349 15.20 -4.85 -10.65
N LEU A 350 14.64 -4.18 -9.65
CA LEU A 350 13.79 -4.81 -8.64
C LEU A 350 12.33 -4.60 -9.02
N TYR A 351 11.55 -5.67 -8.89
CA TYR A 351 10.11 -5.70 -9.08
C TYR A 351 9.48 -5.99 -7.72
N CYS A 352 8.72 -5.03 -7.19
CA CYS A 352 8.10 -5.11 -5.89
C CYS A 352 6.59 -5.23 -6.06
N GLY A 353 6.01 -6.39 -5.76
CA GLY A 353 4.56 -6.53 -5.67
C GLY A 353 4.06 -5.87 -4.39
N THR A 354 3.07 -5.00 -4.50
CA THR A 354 2.60 -4.17 -3.38
C THR A 354 1.10 -4.28 -3.17
N SER A 355 0.58 -3.63 -2.13
CA SER A 355 -0.86 -3.45 -1.91
C SER A 355 -1.58 -2.68 -3.03
N HIS A 356 -0.83 -2.05 -3.95
CA HIS A 356 -1.38 -1.25 -5.05
C HIS A 356 -0.57 -1.42 -6.35
N GLY A 357 -0.56 -2.65 -6.86
CA GLY A 357 0.10 -3.01 -8.10
C GLY A 357 1.58 -3.33 -7.92
N LEU A 358 2.39 -2.85 -8.85
CA LEU A 358 3.79 -3.21 -9.01
C LEU A 358 4.66 -1.96 -8.97
N TYR A 359 5.75 -1.99 -8.20
CA TYR A 359 6.80 -0.98 -8.28
C TYR A 359 8.02 -1.57 -8.97
N VAL A 360 8.62 -0.82 -9.89
CA VAL A 360 9.89 -1.16 -10.53
C VAL A 360 10.94 -0.13 -10.14
N VAL A 361 12.02 -0.61 -9.51
CA VAL A 361 13.19 0.19 -9.13
C VAL A 361 14.35 -0.16 -10.06
N ARG A 362 14.81 0.81 -10.84
CA ARG A 362 15.91 0.63 -11.82
C ARG A 362 16.81 1.85 -11.81
N GLY A 363 18.09 1.67 -11.48
CA GLY A 363 19.06 2.77 -11.46
C GLY A 363 18.64 3.98 -10.61
N GLY A 364 17.94 3.75 -9.50
CA GLY A 364 17.39 4.80 -8.63
C GLY A 364 16.05 5.39 -9.09
N LYS A 365 15.60 5.12 -10.32
CA LYS A 365 14.28 5.51 -10.81
C LYS A 365 13.22 4.55 -10.30
N VAL A 366 12.12 5.09 -9.76
CA VAL A 366 10.97 4.34 -9.27
C VAL A 366 9.77 4.59 -10.17
N THR A 367 9.19 3.53 -10.72
CA THR A 367 7.95 3.59 -11.51
C THR A 367 6.91 2.67 -10.89
N GLN A 368 5.72 3.20 -10.60
CA GLN A 368 4.58 2.40 -10.19
C GLN A 368 3.79 1.98 -11.44
N PHE A 369 3.32 0.75 -11.45
CA PHE A 369 2.40 0.19 -12.42
C PHE A 369 1.15 -0.25 -11.67
N ARG A 370 0.05 0.44 -11.90
CA ARG A 370 -1.26 0.09 -11.31
C ARG A 370 -2.06 -0.73 -12.30
N PHE A 371 -2.92 -1.61 -11.80
CA PHE A 371 -3.88 -2.34 -12.61
C PHE A 371 -5.25 -1.72 -12.37
N GLU A 372 -5.72 -0.98 -13.36
CA GLU A 372 -6.92 -0.14 -13.26
C GLU A 372 -7.87 -0.49 -14.40
N PRO A 373 -9.19 -0.34 -14.23
CA PRO A 373 -10.10 -0.59 -15.33
C PRO A 373 -9.93 0.44 -16.47
N ASP A 374 -9.97 -0.03 -17.71
CA ASP A 374 -10.23 0.79 -18.89
C ASP A 374 -11.72 1.18 -18.97
N GLU A 375 -12.12 1.93 -20.00
CA GLU A 375 -13.51 2.40 -20.15
C GLU A 375 -14.55 1.26 -20.29
N SER A 376 -14.09 0.06 -20.64
CA SER A 376 -14.94 -1.15 -20.69
C SER A 376 -15.01 -1.90 -19.36
N GLY A 377 -14.28 -1.44 -18.34
CA GLY A 377 -14.16 -2.09 -17.03
C GLY A 377 -13.07 -3.16 -16.96
N ARG A 378 -12.33 -3.41 -18.05
CA ARG A 378 -11.27 -4.43 -18.07
C ARG A 378 -9.99 -3.86 -17.46
N LEU A 379 -9.35 -4.65 -16.60
CA LEU A 379 -8.07 -4.24 -16.00
C LEU A 379 -6.97 -4.07 -17.06
N VAL A 380 -6.29 -2.93 -16.98
CA VAL A 380 -5.12 -2.58 -17.77
C VAL A 380 -4.02 -2.03 -16.88
N MET A 381 -2.77 -2.25 -17.27
CA MET A 381 -1.62 -1.71 -16.57
C MET A 381 -1.38 -0.25 -16.95
N VAL A 382 -1.37 0.64 -15.96
CA VAL A 382 -1.12 2.08 -16.11
C VAL A 382 0.20 2.42 -15.42
N ALA A 383 1.14 2.98 -16.18
CA ALA A 383 2.43 3.41 -15.65
C ALA A 383 2.34 4.80 -15.02
N ARG A 384 2.98 4.96 -13.86
CA ARG A 384 3.08 6.20 -13.10
C ARG A 384 4.51 6.41 -12.64
N ALA A 385 5.12 7.50 -13.09
CA ALA A 385 6.38 7.95 -12.51
C ALA A 385 6.13 8.46 -11.09
N ILE A 386 6.88 7.95 -10.12
CA ILE A 386 6.90 8.48 -8.76
C ILE A 386 8.01 9.54 -8.73
N ARG A 387 7.65 10.75 -8.32
CA ARG A 387 8.59 11.88 -8.20
C ARG A 387 9.23 11.89 -6.82
#